data_AF-A0A834GYN8-F1
#
_entry.id   AF-A0A834GYN8-F1
#
_cell.length_a   1.000
_cell.length_b   1.000
_cell.length_c   1.000
_cell.angle_alpha   90.00
_cell.angle_beta   90.00
_cell.angle_gamma   90.00
#
_symmetry.space_group_name_H-M   'P 1'
#
loop_
_entity.id
_entity.type
_entity.pdbx_description
1 polymer ?
#
loop_
_entity_poly.entity_id
_entity_poly.type
_entity_poly.pdbx_seq_one_letter_code
_entity_poly.pdbx_strand_id
1 'polypeptide(L)'
;MPILIVSYALYISAVRTIGVITKLDIIDRGTNARNFLLGKVISLRLGFVGVVNLNQAYIMLNWIIKDALLAEEKFFRSHPVYSDIADRCGIPQLVKMLNQILVQRIMAIPGLKSCISAALVSVAK
;
A
#
# COMPACT_ATOMS: atom_id res chain seq x y z
N MET A 1 -20.91 9.79 0.46
CA MET A 1 -19.74 10.32 1.20
C MET A 1 -19.22 9.27 2.16
N PRO A 2 -18.27 8.42 1.74
CA PRO A 2 -17.10 8.20 2.58
C PRO A 2 -15.87 7.81 1.75
N ILE A 3 -15.17 8.80 1.17
CA ILE A 3 -13.72 8.64 0.98
C ILE A 3 -13.11 9.34 2.18
N LEU A 4 -12.95 8.59 3.27
CA LEU A 4 -12.27 9.06 4.46
C LEU A 4 -10.77 9.18 4.09
N ILE A 5 -10.39 10.32 3.51
CA ILE A 5 -8.98 10.69 3.37
C ILE A 5 -8.49 11.04 4.78
N VAL A 6 -8.03 10.02 5.51
CA VAL A 6 -7.25 10.22 6.74
C VAL A 6 -5.87 10.73 6.32
N SER A 7 -5.82 12.00 5.90
CA SER A 7 -4.56 12.73 5.69
C SER A 7 -4.75 14.24 5.74
N TYR A 8 -5.72 14.73 6.51
CA TYR A 8 -5.82 16.18 6.78
C TYR A 8 -4.87 16.66 7.90
N ALA A 9 -4.10 15.78 8.56
CA ALA A 9 -3.39 16.15 9.79
C ALA A 9 -1.87 16.40 9.68
N LEU A 10 -1.18 16.16 8.56
CA LEU A 10 0.29 16.31 8.53
C LEU A 10 0.83 16.89 7.21
N TYR A 11 0.49 18.15 6.95
CA TYR A 11 1.14 19.01 5.95
C TYR A 11 2.52 19.50 6.45
N ILE A 12 3.38 18.59 6.92
CA ILE A 12 4.80 18.91 7.15
C ILE A 12 5.61 17.75 6.54
N SER A 13 5.94 17.94 5.27
CA SER A 13 6.81 17.14 4.39
C SER A 13 6.22 15.93 3.63
N ALA A 14 5.31 15.11 4.18
CA ALA A 14 4.76 13.90 3.52
C ALA A 14 5.82 12.97 2.83
N VAL A 15 7.12 13.12 3.18
CA VAL A 15 8.25 12.44 2.53
C VAL A 15 8.28 10.94 2.86
N ARG A 16 7.59 10.55 3.93
CA ARG A 16 7.57 9.20 4.50
C ARG A 16 6.16 8.60 4.56
N THR A 17 5.20 9.19 3.87
CA THR A 17 3.79 8.77 3.90
C THR A 17 3.42 8.03 2.63
N ILE A 18 2.75 6.89 2.79
CA ILE A 18 2.09 6.14 1.71
C ILE A 18 0.59 6.39 1.83
N GLY A 19 -0.07 6.70 0.73
CA GLY A 19 -1.53 6.76 0.71
C GLY A 19 -2.12 5.39 0.43
N VAL A 20 -2.97 4.87 1.33
CA VAL A 20 -3.70 3.63 1.09
C VAL A 20 -5.17 3.95 0.94
N ILE A 21 -5.75 3.60 -0.22
CA ILE A 21 -7.17 3.81 -0.51
C ILE A 21 -7.86 2.47 -0.46
N THR A 22 -8.84 2.34 0.43
CA THR A 22 -9.58 1.09 0.66
C THR A 22 -10.99 1.19 0.09
N LYS A 23 -11.72 0.06 0.08
CA LYS A 23 -13.16 0.00 -0.25
C LYS A 23 -13.48 0.54 -1.66
N LEU A 24 -12.58 0.30 -2.61
CA LEU A 24 -12.74 0.73 -4.01
C LEU A 24 -13.91 0.02 -4.72
N ASP A 25 -14.34 -1.11 -4.18
CA ASP A 25 -15.42 -1.97 -4.66
C ASP A 25 -16.83 -1.40 -4.42
N ILE A 26 -16.99 -0.53 -3.42
CA ILE A 26 -18.28 0.08 -3.06
C ILE A 26 -18.36 1.57 -3.44
N ILE A 27 -17.45 2.06 -4.29
CA ILE A 27 -17.52 3.44 -4.76
C ILE A 27 -18.70 3.58 -5.73
N ASP A 28 -19.54 4.59 -5.48
CA ASP A 28 -20.75 4.87 -6.25
C ASP A 28 -20.48 5.02 -7.76
N ARG A 29 -21.42 4.55 -8.58
CA ARG A 29 -21.37 4.72 -10.04
C ARG A 29 -21.30 6.21 -10.38
N GLY A 30 -20.20 6.61 -11.03
CA GLY A 30 -19.94 8.00 -11.42
C GLY A 30 -18.82 8.68 -10.63
N THR A 31 -18.36 8.08 -9.51
CA THR A 31 -17.17 8.52 -8.79
C THR A 31 -16.09 7.43 -8.86
N ASN A 32 -14.82 7.82 -8.86
CA ASN A 32 -13.71 6.87 -8.77
C ASN A 32 -12.49 7.50 -8.09
N ALA A 33 -11.57 6.66 -7.61
CA ALA A 33 -10.35 7.09 -6.94
C ALA A 33 -9.14 7.17 -7.88
N ARG A 34 -9.31 7.06 -9.21
CA ARG A 34 -8.19 6.95 -10.16
C ARG A 34 -7.24 8.14 -10.05
N ASN A 35 -7.76 9.35 -9.95
CA ASN A 35 -6.95 10.55 -9.83
C ASN A 35 -6.18 10.62 -8.50
N PHE A 36 -6.70 10.03 -7.42
CA PHE A 36 -5.95 9.90 -6.17
C PHE A 36 -4.85 8.84 -6.29
N LEU A 37 -5.16 7.67 -6.88
CA LEU A 37 -4.18 6.60 -7.11
C LEU A 37 -3.03 7.03 -8.03
N LEU A 38 -3.31 7.92 -8.99
CA LEU A 38 -2.31 8.52 -9.87
C LEU A 38 -1.58 9.73 -9.25
N GLY A 39 -1.93 10.13 -8.02
CA GLY A 39 -1.34 11.28 -7.34
C GLY A 39 -1.66 12.64 -7.98
N LYS A 40 -2.73 12.73 -8.78
CA LYS A 40 -3.16 13.95 -9.48
C LYS A 40 -3.94 14.93 -8.59
N VAL A 41 -4.54 14.44 -7.51
CA VAL A 41 -5.28 15.27 -6.53
C VAL A 41 -4.39 15.68 -5.36
N ILE A 42 -3.72 14.71 -4.75
CA ILE A 42 -2.72 14.90 -3.70
C ILE A 42 -1.48 14.13 -4.13
N SER A 43 -0.31 14.77 -4.12
CA SER A 43 0.94 14.13 -4.47
C SER A 43 1.69 13.70 -3.21
N LEU A 44 1.85 12.38 -3.03
CA LEU A 44 2.70 11.80 -1.97
C LEU A 44 3.98 11.29 -2.60
N ARG A 45 5.13 11.54 -1.95
CA ARG A 45 6.44 11.13 -2.50
C ARG A 45 6.56 9.62 -2.69
N LEU A 46 5.95 8.84 -1.80
CA LEU A 46 5.91 7.38 -1.91
C LEU A 46 4.74 6.91 -2.78
N GLY A 47 3.76 7.76 -3.06
CA GLY A 47 2.61 7.44 -3.91
C GLY A 47 1.43 6.83 -3.15
N PHE A 48 0.49 6.30 -3.92
CA PHE A 48 -0.75 5.70 -3.44
C PHE A 48 -0.87 4.25 -3.89
N VAL A 49 -1.52 3.43 -3.08
CA VAL A 49 -1.91 2.05 -3.40
C VAL A 49 -3.39 1.86 -3.09
N GLY A 50 -4.12 1.34 -4.06
CA GLY A 50 -5.52 0.94 -3.88
C GLY A 50 -5.59 -0.50 -3.40
N VAL A 51 -6.45 -0.79 -2.41
CA VAL A 51 -6.69 -2.15 -1.93
C VAL A 51 -8.20 -2.41 -1.79
N VAL A 52 -8.59 -3.68 -1.98
CA VAL A 52 -9.95 -4.15 -1.73
C VAL A 52 -9.89 -5.24 -0.67
N ASN A 53 -10.58 -4.99 0.44
CA ASN A 53 -10.64 -5.92 1.55
C ASN A 53 -11.89 -6.80 1.46
N LEU A 54 -11.88 -7.93 2.17
CA LEU A 54 -13.07 -8.73 2.36
C LEU A 54 -14.18 -7.92 3.04
N ASN A 55 -15.41 -8.15 2.59
CA ASN A 55 -16.61 -7.57 3.18
C ASN A 55 -17.37 -8.59 4.06
N GLN A 56 -18.45 -8.10 4.67
CA GLN A 56 -19.47 -8.85 5.44
C GLN A 56 -19.69 -10.28 4.94
N ALA A 57 -20.08 -10.36 3.66
CA ALA A 57 -20.55 -11.57 3.02
C ALA A 57 -19.44 -12.61 2.81
N TYR A 58 -18.24 -12.18 2.42
CA TYR A 58 -17.13 -13.11 2.19
C TYR A 58 -16.62 -13.76 3.50
N ILE A 59 -16.67 -13.03 4.62
CA ILE A 59 -16.33 -13.57 5.94
C ILE A 59 -17.35 -14.66 6.33
N MET A 60 -18.64 -14.43 6.08
CA MET A 60 -19.67 -15.44 6.35
C MET A 60 -19.53 -16.69 5.47
N LEU A 61 -18.94 -16.57 4.28
CA LEU A 61 -18.65 -17.68 3.37
C LEU A 61 -17.33 -18.40 3.69
N ASN A 62 -16.67 -18.07 4.81
CA ASN A 62 -15.40 -18.67 5.24
C ASN A 62 -14.29 -18.62 4.17
N TRP A 63 -14.23 -17.53 3.41
CA TRP A 63 -13.16 -17.34 2.45
C TRP A 63 -11.79 -17.35 3.13
N ILE A 64 -10.85 -18.09 2.55
CA ILE A 64 -9.45 -18.04 2.99
C ILE A 64 -8.75 -16.83 2.38
N ILE A 65 -7.61 -16.45 2.98
CA ILE A 65 -6.81 -15.30 2.50
C ILE A 65 -6.47 -15.42 1.01
N LYS A 66 -6.23 -16.64 0.52
CA LYS A 66 -5.93 -16.89 -0.89
C LYS A 66 -7.10 -16.47 -1.80
N ASP A 67 -8.34 -16.73 -1.41
CA ASP A 67 -9.52 -16.36 -2.19
C ASP A 67 -9.70 -14.85 -2.21
N ALA A 68 -9.42 -14.18 -1.08
CA ALA A 68 -9.42 -12.73 -0.98
C ALA A 68 -8.46 -12.09 -1.98
N LEU A 69 -7.22 -12.59 -2.04
CA LEU A 69 -6.19 -12.09 -2.95
C LEU A 69 -6.57 -12.30 -4.42
N LEU A 70 -7.14 -13.47 -4.76
CA LEU A 70 -7.59 -13.75 -6.13
C LEU A 70 -8.77 -12.86 -6.54
N ALA A 71 -9.71 -12.61 -5.63
CA ALA A 71 -10.84 -11.72 -5.89
C ALA A 71 -10.37 -10.26 -6.05
N GLU A 72 -9.43 -9.81 -5.22
CA GLU A 72 -8.82 -8.48 -5.35
C GLU A 72 -8.10 -8.32 -6.70
N GLU A 73 -7.28 -9.30 -7.09
CA GLU A 73 -6.59 -9.28 -8.38
C GLU A 73 -7.60 -9.22 -9.54
N LYS A 74 -8.65 -10.06 -9.48
CA LYS A 74 -9.73 -10.06 -10.48
C LYS A 74 -10.44 -8.71 -10.54
N PHE A 75 -10.72 -8.09 -9.39
CA PHE A 75 -11.33 -6.76 -9.32
C PHE A 75 -10.48 -5.75 -10.08
N PHE A 76 -9.20 -5.60 -9.75
CA PHE A 76 -8.35 -4.60 -10.40
C PHE A 76 -8.17 -4.86 -11.89
N ARG A 77 -7.94 -6.11 -12.31
CA ARG A 77 -7.73 -6.45 -13.73
C ARG A 77 -8.98 -6.27 -14.60
N SER A 78 -10.16 -6.53 -14.05
CA SER A 78 -11.42 -6.48 -14.81
C SER A 78 -12.13 -5.12 -14.73
N HIS A 79 -11.79 -4.28 -13.76
CA HIS A 79 -12.49 -3.01 -13.58
C HIS A 79 -12.08 -1.99 -14.65
N PRO A 80 -13.02 -1.44 -15.44
CA PRO A 80 -12.73 -0.51 -16.54
C PRO A 80 -11.95 0.76 -16.16
N VAL A 81 -11.95 1.14 -14.88
CA VAL A 81 -11.29 2.37 -14.41
C VAL A 81 -9.89 2.11 -13.86
N TYR A 82 -9.61 0.90 -13.39
CA TYR A 82 -8.37 0.56 -12.68
C TYR A 82 -7.50 -0.48 -13.40
N SER A 83 -8.00 -1.12 -14.47
CA SER A 83 -7.28 -2.18 -15.18
C SER A 83 -5.92 -1.76 -15.73
N ASP A 84 -5.79 -0.50 -16.17
CA ASP A 84 -4.54 0.08 -16.65
C ASP A 84 -3.51 0.36 -15.54
N ILE A 85 -3.96 0.42 -14.28
CA ILE A 85 -3.12 0.63 -13.08
C ILE A 85 -3.11 -0.58 -12.14
N ALA A 86 -3.65 -1.72 -12.58
CA ALA A 86 -3.82 -2.91 -11.76
C ALA A 86 -2.48 -3.41 -11.19
N ASP A 87 -1.39 -3.31 -11.95
CA ASP A 87 -0.04 -3.71 -11.53
C ASP A 87 0.53 -2.90 -10.37
N ARG A 88 -0.10 -1.77 -10.02
CA ARG A 88 0.28 -0.88 -8.92
C ARG A 88 -0.69 -0.95 -7.73
N CYS A 89 -1.71 -1.80 -7.83
CA CYS A 89 -2.76 -1.92 -6.83
C CYS A 89 -2.80 -3.33 -6.23
N GLY A 90 -3.52 -3.45 -5.11
CA GLY A 90 -3.72 -4.68 -4.37
C GLY A 90 -2.76 -4.85 -3.18
N ILE A 91 -3.17 -5.73 -2.26
CA ILE A 91 -2.41 -6.13 -1.07
C ILE A 91 -0.99 -6.62 -1.45
N PRO A 92 -0.78 -7.43 -2.51
CA PRO A 92 0.57 -7.86 -2.89
C PRO A 92 1.50 -6.69 -3.19
N GLN A 93 0.99 -5.65 -3.88
CA GLN A 93 1.78 -4.45 -4.21
C GLN A 93 2.03 -3.59 -2.97
N LEU A 94 1.04 -3.46 -2.08
CA LEU A 94 1.20 -2.77 -0.81
C LEU A 94 2.31 -3.42 0.04
N VAL A 95 2.29 -4.75 0.18
CA VAL A 95 3.31 -5.50 0.94
C VAL A 95 4.69 -5.31 0.31
N LYS A 96 4.81 -5.44 -1.01
CA LYS A 96 6.08 -5.22 -1.73
C LYS A 96 6.63 -3.82 -1.47
N MET A 97 5.78 -2.80 -1.58
CA MET A 97 6.15 -1.42 -1.38
C MET A 97 6.58 -1.13 0.07
N LEU A 98 5.82 -1.62 1.05
CA LEU A 98 6.18 -1.50 2.47
C LEU A 98 7.53 -2.16 2.76
N ASN A 99 7.74 -3.38 2.26
CA ASN A 99 9.02 -4.09 2.43
C ASN A 99 10.19 -3.31 1.82
N GLN A 100 10.03 -2.77 0.60
CA GLN A 100 11.06 -1.95 -0.03
C GLN A 100 11.40 -0.71 0.81
N ILE A 101 10.38 0.00 1.30
CA ILE A 101 10.56 1.20 2.12
C ILE A 101 11.27 0.83 3.43
N LEU A 102 10.83 -0.22 4.11
CA LEU A 102 11.42 -0.65 5.37
C LEU A 102 12.89 -1.04 5.18
N VAL A 103 13.21 -1.86 4.18
CA VAL A 103 14.59 -2.29 3.88
C VAL A 103 15.47 -1.09 3.55
N GLN A 104 15.01 -0.19 2.68
CA GLN A 104 15.77 1.02 2.35
C GLN A 104 16.04 1.88 3.58
N ARG A 105 15.05 2.01 4.48
CA ARG A 105 15.20 2.81 5.71
C ARG A 105 16.16 2.17 6.70
N ILE A 106 16.07 0.85 6.91
CA ILE A 106 16.99 0.11 7.77
C ILE A 106 18.42 0.22 7.24
N MET A 107 18.62 0.05 5.94
CA MET A 107 19.94 0.15 5.30
C MET A 107 20.53 1.57 5.31
N ALA A 108 19.68 2.60 5.38
CA ALA A 108 20.09 3.99 5.44
C ALA A 108 20.48 4.46 6.85
N ILE A 109 20.41 3.60 7.88
CA ILE A 109 20.89 3.93 9.24
C ILE A 109 22.43 3.92 9.20
N PRO A 110 23.10 5.10 9.24
CA PRO A 110 24.54 5.14 9.29
C PRO A 110 24.99 4.56 10.63
N GLY A 111 26.08 3.79 10.63
CA GLY A 111 26.56 3.13 11.84
C GLY A 111 26.07 1.70 12.02
N LEU A 112 24.91 1.29 11.47
CA LEU A 112 24.38 -0.07 11.71
C LEU A 112 25.29 -1.16 11.12
N LYS A 113 25.76 -0.98 9.87
CA LYS A 113 26.73 -1.89 9.25
C LYS A 113 28.06 -1.92 10.02
N SER A 114 28.58 -0.75 10.40
CA SER A 114 29.86 -0.66 11.12
C SER A 114 29.78 -1.17 12.56
N CYS A 115 28.64 -1.01 13.24
CA CYS A 115 28.41 -1.56 14.59
C CYS A 115 28.33 -3.09 14.55
N ILE A 116 27.65 -3.67 13.55
CA ILE A 116 27.63 -5.13 13.36
C ILE A 116 29.04 -5.65 13.07
N SER A 117 29.79 -4.98 12.19
CA SER A 117 31.18 -5.36 11.90
C SER A 117 32.10 -5.23 13.12
N ALA A 118 31.98 -4.15 13.89
CA ALA A 118 32.76 -3.95 15.11
C ALA A 118 32.43 -5.01 16.18
N ALA A 119 31.15 -5.33 16.37
CA ALA A 119 30.69 -6.35 17.31
C ALA A 119 31.20 -7.76 16.92
N LEU A 120 31.16 -8.11 15.63
CA LEU A 120 31.68 -9.39 15.14
C LEU A 120 33.21 -9.51 15.33
N VAL A 121 33.96 -8.43 15.13
CA VAL A 121 35.41 -8.40 15.37
C VAL A 121 35.75 -8.52 16.86
N SER A 122 34.92 -7.99 17.76
CA SER A 122 35.13 -8.13 19.21
C SER A 122 34.82 -9.53 19.76
N VAL A 123 33.94 -10.29 19.11
CA VAL A 123 33.57 -11.66 19.51
C VAL A 123 34.57 -12.70 18.98
N ALA A 124 35.31 -12.37 17.92
CA ALA A 124 36.37 -13.22 17.37
C ALA A 124 37.74 -13.06 18.06
N LYS A 125 37.83 -12.24 19.12
CA LYS A 125 38.97 -12.14 20.04
C LYS A 125 38.68 -12.91 21.32
#